data_AF-A0A497SSJ4-F1
#
_entry.id   AF-A0A497SSJ4-F1
#
_cell.length_a   1.000
_cell.length_b   1.000
_cell.length_c   1.000
_cell.angle_alpha   90.00
_cell.angle_beta   90.00
_cell.angle_gamma   90.00
#
_symmetry.space_group_name_H-M   'P 1'
#
loop_
_entity.id
_entity.type
_entity.pdbx_description
1 polymer ?
#
loop_
_entity_poly.entity_id
_entity_poly.type
_entity_poly.pdbx_seq_one_letter_code
_entity_poly.pdbx_strand_id
1 'polypeptide(L)'
;MKKIEMNLKIMIGLVIGIILIGVWWIYSSYDEEKQQEDKSLIIPIEWKICEENSDCIETQPDCCGCTGGGRQIAINKKFISRWKENIKNACWNIGCIAAFTCKPGHPACVNKLCNYIEVSEEDCIKENKSYQITDQPYVCCSGLKAISCDVPDEQGKCQKECIETIYCTACGNGICKEPENICNCPEDCLSKIPNCKGLQGEVREKCECVALNGWWDNNKCYPLTSDVGKLCTDSNECEGECVGAGWEATSGKCSKWTVEKGCHYVLINGKVNFAIGCE
;
A
#
# COMPACT_ATOMS: atom_id res chain seq x y z
N MET A 1 0.74 80.02 -19.21
CA MET A 1 0.59 78.76 -19.97
C MET A 1 1.59 77.67 -19.55
N LYS A 2 2.88 77.94 -19.30
CA LYS A 2 3.87 76.90 -18.88
C LYS A 2 3.52 76.08 -17.63
N LYS A 3 2.78 76.62 -16.66
CA LYS A 3 2.42 75.92 -15.42
C LYS A 3 1.37 74.81 -15.62
N ILE A 4 0.56 74.90 -16.68
CA ILE A 4 -0.48 73.90 -17.01
C ILE A 4 0.15 72.71 -17.76
N GLU A 5 1.15 72.96 -18.62
CA GLU A 5 1.86 71.89 -19.33
C GLU A 5 2.68 70.98 -18.40
N MET A 6 3.21 71.52 -17.30
CA MET A 6 3.99 70.74 -16.35
C MET A 6 3.12 69.75 -15.54
N ASN A 7 1.89 70.15 -15.19
CA ASN A 7 0.96 69.28 -14.45
C ASN A 7 0.42 68.14 -15.32
N LEU A 8 0.27 68.35 -16.63
CA LEU A 8 -0.21 67.32 -17.55
C LEU A 8 0.82 66.19 -17.73
N LYS A 9 2.11 66.52 -17.83
CA LYS A 9 3.17 65.50 -17.96
C LYS A 9 3.30 64.62 -16.71
N ILE A 10 3.12 65.21 -15.52
CA ILE A 10 3.16 64.47 -14.25
C ILE A 10 1.96 63.52 -14.11
N MET A 11 0.75 63.97 -14.48
CA MET A 11 -0.44 63.13 -14.49
C MET A 11 -0.33 61.94 -15.44
N ILE A 12 0.17 62.14 -16.67
CA ILE A 12 0.36 61.06 -17.64
C ILE A 12 1.37 60.02 -17.12
N GLY A 13 2.48 60.47 -16.50
CA GLY A 13 3.48 59.57 -15.92
C GLY A 13 2.92 58.69 -14.81
N LEU A 14 2.07 59.25 -13.93
CA LEU A 14 1.44 58.49 -12.85
C LEU A 14 0.43 57.45 -13.36
N VAL A 15 -0.37 57.79 -14.37
CA VAL A 15 -1.34 56.86 -14.97
C VAL A 15 -0.64 55.67 -15.64
N ILE A 16 0.43 55.92 -16.40
CA ILE A 16 1.22 54.86 -17.03
C ILE A 16 1.85 53.95 -15.96
N GLY A 17 2.39 54.53 -14.88
CA GLY A 17 2.96 53.76 -13.77
C GLY A 17 1.96 52.80 -13.12
N ILE A 18 0.74 53.27 -12.86
CA ILE A 18 -0.32 52.43 -12.26
C ILE A 18 -0.73 51.29 -13.20
N ILE A 19 -0.86 51.57 -14.51
CA ILE A 19 -1.21 50.55 -15.49
C ILE A 19 -0.13 49.46 -15.56
N LEU A 20 1.15 49.85 -15.58
CA LEU A 20 2.26 48.89 -15.65
C LEU A 20 2.33 48.00 -14.41
N ILE A 21 2.08 48.56 -13.22
CA ILE A 21 2.02 47.79 -11.97
C ILE A 21 0.83 46.83 -12.00
N GLY A 22 -0.36 47.30 -12.41
CA GLY A 22 -1.55 46.45 -12.52
C GLY A 22 -1.38 45.28 -13.49
N VAL A 23 -0.80 45.53 -14.67
CA VAL A 23 -0.51 44.48 -15.67
C VAL A 23 0.53 43.50 -15.14
N TRP A 24 1.55 43.96 -14.41
CA TRP A 24 2.55 43.07 -13.80
C TRP A 24 1.95 42.16 -12.73
N TRP A 25 1.08 42.69 -11.86
CA TRP A 25 0.35 41.88 -10.86
C TRP A 25 -0.57 40.84 -11.50
N ILE A 26 -1.29 41.20 -12.56
CA ILE A 26 -2.14 40.26 -13.30
C ILE A 26 -1.27 39.17 -13.95
N TYR A 27 -0.14 39.56 -14.56
CA TYR A 27 0.78 38.61 -15.18
C TYR A 27 1.44 37.68 -14.16
N SER A 28 1.85 38.18 -12.98
CA SER A 28 2.45 37.35 -11.94
C SER A 28 1.44 36.38 -11.32
N SER A 29 0.17 36.79 -11.17
CA SER A 29 -0.89 35.87 -10.71
C SER A 29 -1.20 34.76 -11.71
N TYR A 30 -0.96 34.99 -13.01
CA TYR A 30 -1.24 34.02 -14.06
C TYR A 30 -0.19 32.91 -14.14
N ASP A 31 1.05 33.15 -13.71
CA ASP A 31 2.14 32.17 -13.81
C ASP A 31 2.09 31.09 -12.71
N GLU A 32 1.49 31.39 -11.55
CA GLU A 32 1.36 30.43 -10.45
C GLU A 32 0.30 29.35 -10.71
N GLU A 33 -0.79 29.65 -11.41
CA GLU A 33 -1.83 28.65 -11.73
C GLU A 33 -1.36 27.61 -12.75
N LYS A 34 -0.46 27.96 -13.69
CA LYS A 34 -0.02 27.03 -14.75
C LYS A 34 1.01 25.99 -14.32
N GLN A 35 1.76 26.22 -13.24
CA GLN A 35 2.71 25.21 -12.74
C GLN A 35 2.06 24.11 -11.89
N GLN A 36 0.76 24.26 -11.58
CA GLN A 36 -0.03 23.24 -10.88
C GLN A 36 -0.90 22.41 -11.84
N GLU A 37 -0.70 22.53 -13.16
CA GLU A 37 -1.23 21.57 -14.12
C GLU A 37 -0.34 20.32 -14.15
N ASP A 38 -0.85 19.28 -13.50
CA ASP A 38 -0.62 17.89 -13.86
C ASP A 38 0.82 17.38 -13.71
N LYS A 39 1.37 17.46 -12.50
CA LYS A 39 2.42 16.54 -12.08
C LYS A 39 1.83 15.14 -11.86
N SER A 40 1.13 14.60 -12.86
CA SER A 40 0.72 13.19 -12.85
C SER A 40 1.98 12.34 -12.80
N LEU A 41 1.93 11.34 -11.93
CA LEU A 41 3.02 10.42 -11.80
C LEU A 41 3.03 9.53 -13.05
N ILE A 42 4.00 9.76 -13.92
CA ILE A 42 4.15 8.97 -15.15
C ILE A 42 4.60 7.56 -14.73
N ILE A 43 3.72 6.58 -14.96
CA ILE A 43 4.06 5.17 -14.78
C ILE A 43 4.81 4.70 -16.02
N PRO A 44 6.07 4.26 -15.87
CA PRO A 44 6.84 3.76 -17.00
C PRO A 44 6.14 2.56 -17.66
N ILE A 45 6.19 2.49 -18.99
CA ILE A 45 5.48 1.43 -19.74
C ILE A 45 5.98 0.03 -19.38
N GLU A 46 7.28 -0.08 -19.07
CA GLU A 46 7.91 -1.31 -18.60
C GLU A 46 7.29 -1.84 -17.30
N TRP A 47 6.65 -0.98 -16.50
CA TRP A 47 5.96 -1.38 -15.28
C TRP A 47 4.58 -1.97 -15.53
N LYS A 48 4.04 -1.80 -16.74
CA LYS A 48 2.78 -2.40 -17.14
C LYS A 48 2.96 -3.73 -17.88
N ILE A 49 4.17 -4.10 -18.31
CA ILE A 49 4.37 -5.35 -19.06
C ILE A 49 4.06 -6.59 -18.19
N CYS A 50 3.28 -7.53 -18.72
CA CYS A 50 2.88 -8.78 -18.06
C CYS A 50 2.91 -9.98 -19.02
N GLU A 51 2.98 -11.19 -18.45
CA GLU A 51 2.85 -12.45 -19.17
C GLU A 51 1.49 -13.10 -18.93
N GLU A 52 0.97 -12.99 -17.70
CA GLU A 52 -0.32 -13.55 -17.31
C GLU A 52 -1.09 -12.63 -16.34
N ASN A 53 -2.39 -12.90 -16.14
CA ASN A 53 -3.24 -12.08 -15.25
C ASN A 53 -2.68 -12.01 -13.82
N SER A 54 -2.05 -13.09 -13.34
CA SER A 54 -1.46 -13.17 -12.00
C SER A 54 -0.32 -12.16 -11.77
N ASP A 55 0.27 -11.61 -12.84
CA ASP A 55 1.31 -10.59 -12.77
C ASP A 55 0.74 -9.22 -12.44
N CYS A 56 -0.54 -8.97 -12.70
CA CYS A 56 -1.12 -7.64 -12.58
C CYS A 56 -1.73 -7.43 -11.20
N ILE A 57 -1.43 -6.29 -10.60
CA ILE A 57 -2.00 -5.84 -9.32
C ILE A 57 -2.66 -4.47 -9.50
N GLU A 58 -3.78 -4.26 -8.83
CA GLU A 58 -4.45 -2.97 -8.77
C GLU A 58 -3.62 -1.96 -7.98
N THR A 59 -3.61 -0.72 -8.46
CA THR A 59 -3.05 0.43 -7.76
C THR A 59 -3.71 1.73 -8.21
N GLN A 60 -3.19 2.86 -7.76
CA GLN A 60 -3.62 4.21 -8.11
C GLN A 60 -2.62 4.86 -9.07
N PRO A 61 -3.05 5.71 -10.03
CA PRO A 61 -2.15 6.41 -10.94
C PRO A 61 -1.49 7.63 -10.28
N ASP A 62 -2.12 8.19 -9.25
CA ASP A 62 -1.76 9.47 -8.66
C ASP A 62 -1.72 9.35 -7.11
N CYS A 63 -1.61 10.48 -6.42
CA CYS A 63 -1.50 10.53 -4.96
C CYS A 63 -2.70 9.97 -4.20
N CYS A 64 -3.87 10.04 -4.81
CA CYS A 64 -5.10 9.58 -4.21
C CYS A 64 -5.58 8.30 -4.91
N GLY A 65 -5.87 7.28 -4.11
CA GLY A 65 -6.62 6.13 -4.58
C GLY A 65 -8.08 6.48 -4.84
N CYS A 66 -8.84 5.54 -5.39
CA CYS A 66 -10.25 5.77 -5.69
C CYS A 66 -11.13 6.00 -4.44
N THR A 67 -10.68 5.61 -3.25
CA THR A 67 -11.35 5.97 -1.98
C THR A 67 -11.12 7.44 -1.59
N GLY A 68 -10.14 8.10 -2.21
CA GLY A 68 -9.74 9.49 -2.00
C GLY A 68 -10.00 10.40 -3.20
N GLY A 69 -10.97 10.05 -4.05
CA GLY A 69 -11.34 10.80 -5.26
C GLY A 69 -10.48 10.53 -6.49
N GLY A 70 -9.55 9.58 -6.40
CA GLY A 70 -8.66 9.21 -7.49
C GLY A 70 -9.24 8.19 -8.48
N ARG A 71 -8.36 7.39 -9.08
CA ARG A 71 -8.71 6.35 -10.08
C ARG A 71 -8.01 5.03 -9.76
N GLN A 72 -8.48 3.95 -10.36
CA GLN A 72 -7.85 2.63 -10.33
C GLN A 72 -7.12 2.37 -11.64
N ILE A 73 -5.97 1.71 -11.53
CA ILE A 73 -5.17 1.22 -12.65
C ILE A 73 -4.56 -0.13 -12.28
N ALA A 74 -3.89 -0.77 -13.24
CA ALA A 74 -3.11 -1.97 -12.98
C ALA A 74 -1.65 -1.76 -13.40
N ILE A 75 -0.74 -2.36 -12.63
CA ILE A 75 0.69 -2.47 -12.94
C ILE A 75 1.17 -3.89 -12.67
N ASN A 76 2.35 -4.25 -13.15
CA ASN A 76 2.98 -5.52 -12.81
C ASN A 76 3.41 -5.51 -11.33
N LYS A 77 3.00 -6.55 -10.58
CA LYS A 77 3.26 -6.74 -9.15
C LYS A 77 4.74 -6.64 -8.79
N LYS A 78 5.66 -6.98 -9.70
CA LYS A 78 7.10 -6.86 -9.46
C LYS A 78 7.58 -5.42 -9.21
N PHE A 79 6.80 -4.42 -9.63
CA PHE A 79 7.12 -3.01 -9.44
C PHE A 79 6.31 -2.32 -8.35
N ILE A 80 5.43 -3.03 -7.63
CA ILE A 80 4.53 -2.40 -6.65
C ILE A 80 5.28 -1.69 -5.53
N SER A 81 6.38 -2.28 -5.02
CA SER A 81 7.17 -1.68 -3.94
C SER A 81 7.80 -0.37 -4.38
N ARG A 82 8.40 -0.34 -5.57
CA ARG A 82 8.99 0.86 -6.15
C ARG A 82 7.93 1.92 -6.47
N TRP A 83 6.75 1.50 -6.92
CA TRP A 83 5.63 2.42 -7.16
C TRP A 83 5.11 3.07 -5.89
N LYS A 84 4.94 2.29 -4.81
CA LYS A 84 4.54 2.81 -3.50
C LYS A 84 5.55 3.83 -2.96
N GLU A 85 6.85 3.59 -3.15
CA GLU A 85 7.90 4.54 -2.78
C GLU A 85 7.81 5.84 -3.61
N ASN A 86 7.59 5.73 -4.93
CA ASN A 86 7.38 6.89 -5.79
C ASN A 86 6.18 7.73 -5.37
N ILE A 87 5.04 7.09 -5.09
CA ILE A 87 3.84 7.78 -4.57
C ILE A 87 4.17 8.46 -3.25
N LYS A 88 4.78 7.75 -2.29
CA LYS A 88 5.12 8.31 -0.98
C LYS A 88 6.00 9.56 -1.11
N ASN A 89 7.01 9.52 -1.97
CA ASN A 89 7.95 10.63 -2.17
C ASN A 89 7.29 11.81 -2.91
N ALA A 90 6.43 11.55 -3.89
CA ALA A 90 5.75 12.59 -4.65
C ALA A 90 4.59 13.24 -3.89
N CYS A 91 3.93 12.50 -2.99
CA CYS A 91 2.64 12.85 -2.42
C CYS A 91 2.69 13.21 -0.93
N TRP A 92 3.88 13.45 -0.37
CA TRP A 92 4.10 13.65 1.07
C TRP A 92 3.29 14.80 1.71
N ASN A 93 2.74 15.73 0.90
CA ASN A 93 1.93 16.86 1.37
C ASN A 93 0.63 17.06 0.54
N ILE A 94 0.12 16.00 -0.09
CA ILE A 94 -1.12 16.07 -0.88
C ILE A 94 -2.27 15.47 -0.06
N GLY A 95 -3.25 16.30 0.27
CA GLY A 95 -4.48 15.87 0.93
C GLY A 95 -5.46 15.28 -0.09
N CYS A 96 -5.97 14.09 0.18
CA CYS A 96 -7.02 13.46 -0.63
C CYS A 96 -8.41 13.82 -0.08
N ILE A 97 -9.34 14.13 -0.98
CA ILE A 97 -10.74 14.37 -0.61
C ILE A 97 -11.38 13.01 -0.34
N ALA A 98 -12.18 12.89 0.71
CA ALA A 98 -12.95 11.69 0.98
C ALA A 98 -14.11 11.55 -0.02
N ALA A 99 -13.80 11.10 -1.24
CA ALA A 99 -14.73 10.86 -2.32
C ALA A 99 -14.52 9.44 -2.85
N PHE A 100 -15.57 8.61 -2.78
CA PHE A 100 -15.49 7.23 -3.24
C PHE A 100 -15.81 7.16 -4.74
N THR A 101 -14.77 7.00 -5.56
CA THR A 101 -14.82 6.93 -7.03
C THR A 101 -14.37 5.56 -7.56
N CYS A 102 -14.29 4.55 -6.69
CA CYS A 102 -13.93 3.19 -7.10
C CYS A 102 -15.01 2.61 -8.01
N LYS A 103 -14.57 1.91 -9.04
CA LYS A 103 -15.42 1.16 -9.97
C LYS A 103 -15.15 -0.33 -9.81
N PRO A 104 -16.14 -1.20 -10.02
CA PRO A 104 -15.89 -2.63 -9.99
C PRO A 104 -14.96 -2.97 -11.13
N GLY A 105 -14.01 -3.87 -10.87
CA GLY A 105 -13.09 -4.32 -11.88
C GLY A 105 -11.99 -5.19 -11.30
N HIS A 106 -11.05 -5.56 -12.16
CA HIS A 106 -9.87 -6.30 -11.75
C HIS A 106 -8.65 -5.93 -12.60
N PRO A 107 -7.43 -6.10 -12.08
CA PRO A 107 -6.24 -6.10 -12.90
C PRO A 107 -6.19 -7.35 -13.81
N ALA A 108 -5.93 -7.17 -15.11
CA ALA A 108 -5.74 -8.27 -16.05
C ALA A 108 -4.62 -7.97 -17.06
N CYS A 109 -3.99 -9.01 -17.57
CA CYS A 109 -2.97 -8.92 -18.60
C CYS A 109 -3.63 -8.95 -19.98
N VAL A 110 -3.84 -7.77 -20.56
CA VAL A 110 -4.48 -7.61 -21.87
C VAL A 110 -3.44 -7.07 -22.85
N ASN A 111 -3.19 -7.81 -23.94
CA ASN A 111 -2.18 -7.45 -24.94
C ASN A 111 -0.78 -7.23 -24.34
N LYS A 112 -0.36 -8.10 -23.40
CA LYS A 112 0.92 -8.01 -22.66
C LYS A 112 1.08 -6.76 -21.80
N LEU A 113 -0.02 -6.05 -21.50
CA LEU A 113 -0.04 -4.90 -20.62
C LEU A 113 -1.09 -5.09 -19.52
N CYS A 114 -0.71 -4.78 -18.28
CA CYS A 114 -1.60 -4.71 -17.15
C CYS A 114 -2.58 -3.56 -17.36
N ASN A 115 -3.85 -3.92 -17.46
CA ASN A 115 -4.96 -3.00 -17.54
C ASN A 115 -5.93 -3.30 -16.41
N TYR A 116 -6.57 -2.24 -15.89
CA TYR A 116 -7.70 -2.41 -15.00
C TYR A 116 -8.96 -2.54 -15.86
N ILE A 117 -9.61 -3.69 -15.79
CA ILE A 117 -10.81 -3.99 -16.57
C ILE A 117 -12.01 -3.66 -15.70
N GLU A 118 -12.67 -2.55 -16.02
CA GLU A 118 -13.92 -2.18 -15.37
C GLU A 118 -15.01 -3.20 -15.72
N VAL A 119 -15.78 -3.61 -14.72
CA VAL A 119 -16.97 -4.47 -14.85
C VAL A 119 -18.19 -3.62 -14.49
N SER A 120 -19.33 -3.90 -15.11
CA SER A 120 -20.58 -3.21 -14.79
C SER A 120 -20.98 -3.50 -13.34
N GLU A 121 -21.72 -2.57 -12.72
CA GLU A 121 -22.22 -2.76 -11.35
C GLU A 121 -23.30 -3.87 -11.30
N GLU A 122 -23.90 -4.22 -12.43
CA GLU A 122 -24.85 -5.32 -12.56
C GLU A 122 -24.17 -6.69 -12.62
N ASP A 123 -22.94 -6.75 -13.15
CA ASP A 123 -22.21 -8.00 -13.40
C ASP A 123 -21.22 -8.37 -12.27
N CYS A 124 -21.06 -7.51 -11.25
CA CYS A 124 -20.19 -7.77 -10.12
C CYS A 124 -20.84 -8.63 -9.02
N ILE A 125 -20.00 -9.32 -8.25
CA ILE A 125 -20.41 -10.17 -7.13
C ILE A 125 -20.69 -9.28 -5.91
N LYS A 126 -21.95 -9.32 -5.47
CA LYS A 126 -22.44 -8.56 -4.32
C LYS A 126 -21.90 -9.10 -2.99
N GLU A 127 -21.99 -8.26 -1.96
CA GLU A 127 -21.56 -8.62 -0.61
C GLU A 127 -22.22 -9.92 -0.12
N ASN A 128 -21.43 -10.76 0.55
CA ASN A 128 -21.84 -12.06 1.11
C ASN A 128 -22.30 -13.10 0.06
N LYS A 129 -22.02 -12.87 -1.24
CA LYS A 129 -22.14 -13.89 -2.28
C LYS A 129 -20.81 -14.60 -2.46
N SER A 130 -20.90 -15.90 -2.73
CA SER A 130 -19.74 -16.76 -3.01
C SER A 130 -19.70 -17.18 -4.47
N TYR A 131 -18.50 -17.54 -4.92
CA TYR A 131 -18.29 -18.09 -6.26
C TYR A 131 -17.22 -19.19 -6.21
N GLN A 132 -17.31 -20.14 -7.15
CA GLN A 132 -16.30 -21.20 -7.33
C GLN A 132 -15.28 -20.72 -8.37
N ILE A 133 -13.98 -20.91 -8.11
CA ILE A 133 -12.91 -20.55 -9.06
C ILE A 133 -12.90 -21.56 -10.21
N THR A 134 -13.84 -21.46 -11.15
CA THR A 134 -13.97 -22.36 -12.30
C THR A 134 -13.87 -21.60 -13.63
N ASP A 135 -12.78 -20.86 -13.86
CA ASP A 135 -12.39 -20.28 -15.16
C ASP A 135 -12.90 -18.88 -15.56
N GLN A 136 -13.58 -18.13 -14.70
CA GLN A 136 -13.89 -16.72 -14.97
C GLN A 136 -13.30 -15.78 -13.91
N PRO A 137 -12.86 -14.58 -14.32
CA PRO A 137 -12.37 -13.61 -13.37
C PRO A 137 -13.58 -13.08 -12.57
N TYR A 138 -13.59 -13.43 -11.29
CA TYR A 138 -14.57 -12.96 -10.35
C TYR A 138 -14.24 -11.53 -9.95
N VAL A 139 -15.24 -10.65 -9.97
CA VAL A 139 -15.09 -9.25 -9.59
C VAL A 139 -16.09 -8.94 -8.50
N CYS A 140 -15.60 -8.57 -7.33
CA CYS A 140 -16.46 -8.02 -6.29
C CYS A 140 -16.93 -6.62 -6.67
N CYS A 141 -18.13 -6.25 -6.26
CA CYS A 141 -18.64 -4.90 -6.48
C CYS A 141 -17.78 -3.83 -5.79
N SER A 142 -17.93 -2.58 -6.20
CA SER A 142 -17.14 -1.45 -5.70
C SER A 142 -17.11 -1.41 -4.17
N GLY A 143 -15.91 -1.37 -3.59
CA GLY A 143 -15.71 -1.28 -2.14
C GLY A 143 -15.70 -2.62 -1.41
N LEU A 144 -15.84 -3.73 -2.13
CA LEU A 144 -15.72 -5.08 -1.59
C LEU A 144 -14.37 -5.69 -1.98
N LYS A 145 -13.79 -6.49 -1.08
CA LYS A 145 -12.62 -7.32 -1.32
C LYS A 145 -13.03 -8.78 -1.50
N ALA A 146 -12.37 -9.46 -2.42
CA ALA A 146 -12.44 -10.92 -2.49
C ALA A 146 -11.62 -11.50 -1.33
N ILE A 147 -12.27 -12.27 -0.47
CA ILE A 147 -11.65 -12.95 0.66
C ILE A 147 -11.68 -14.46 0.45
N SER A 148 -10.65 -15.15 0.94
CA SER A 148 -10.63 -16.61 0.97
C SER A 148 -11.68 -17.14 1.95
N CYS A 149 -11.98 -18.42 1.85
CA CYS A 149 -12.84 -19.13 2.78
C CYS A 149 -12.03 -19.79 3.92
N ASP A 150 -10.78 -19.34 4.15
CA ASP A 150 -9.95 -19.82 5.24
C ASP A 150 -10.62 -19.53 6.59
N VAL A 151 -10.51 -20.48 7.51
CA VAL A 151 -11.08 -20.39 8.86
C VAL A 151 -10.01 -20.63 9.91
N PRO A 152 -10.09 -19.97 11.09
CA PRO A 152 -9.20 -20.27 12.20
C PRO A 152 -9.57 -21.63 12.82
N ASP A 153 -8.56 -22.45 13.12
CA ASP A 153 -8.73 -23.63 13.96
C ASP A 153 -8.92 -23.27 15.45
N GLU A 154 -9.03 -24.29 16.30
CA GLU A 154 -9.17 -24.13 17.76
C GLU A 154 -8.00 -23.35 18.40
N GLN A 155 -6.83 -23.33 17.76
CA GLN A 155 -5.65 -22.58 18.21
C GLN A 155 -5.55 -21.19 17.57
N GLY A 156 -6.53 -20.80 16.74
CA GLY A 156 -6.56 -19.54 16.01
C GLY A 156 -5.70 -19.52 14.76
N LYS A 157 -5.13 -20.66 14.34
CA LYS A 157 -4.30 -20.75 13.14
C LYS A 157 -5.20 -20.95 11.91
N CYS A 158 -4.90 -20.21 10.85
CA CYS A 158 -5.68 -20.24 9.63
C CYS A 158 -5.47 -21.53 8.84
N GLN A 159 -6.54 -22.30 8.69
CA GLN A 159 -6.62 -23.53 7.92
C GLN A 159 -7.36 -23.26 6.62
N LYS A 160 -6.83 -23.83 5.53
CA LYS A 160 -7.49 -23.81 4.23
C LYS A 160 -8.49 -24.96 4.15
N GLU A 161 -9.69 -24.75 4.68
CA GLU A 161 -10.73 -25.81 4.72
C GLU A 161 -11.47 -25.98 3.40
N CYS A 162 -11.27 -25.06 2.47
CA CYS A 162 -12.07 -24.94 1.27
C CYS A 162 -11.17 -24.74 0.06
N ILE A 163 -11.49 -25.47 -1.00
CA ILE A 163 -10.83 -25.36 -2.28
C ILE A 163 -11.73 -24.44 -3.11
N GLU A 164 -11.13 -23.38 -3.66
CA GLU A 164 -11.73 -22.59 -4.74
C GLU A 164 -13.02 -21.84 -4.42
N THR A 165 -13.35 -21.59 -3.15
CA THR A 165 -14.45 -20.67 -2.81
C THR A 165 -13.91 -19.32 -2.37
N ILE A 166 -14.55 -18.25 -2.85
CA ILE A 166 -14.24 -16.87 -2.51
C ILE A 166 -15.52 -16.16 -2.12
N TYR A 167 -15.41 -15.17 -1.24
CA TYR A 167 -16.52 -14.31 -0.85
C TYR A 167 -16.17 -12.85 -1.12
N CYS A 168 -17.18 -12.03 -1.42
CA CYS A 168 -17.01 -10.59 -1.51
C CYS A 168 -17.51 -9.93 -0.23
N THR A 169 -16.63 -9.20 0.47
CA THR A 169 -16.94 -8.59 1.78
C THR A 169 -16.28 -7.23 1.92
N ALA A 170 -16.72 -6.41 2.88
CA ALA A 170 -16.33 -5.02 3.00
C ALA A 170 -15.17 -4.83 4.00
N CYS A 171 -14.08 -5.59 3.83
CA CYS A 171 -12.95 -5.58 4.75
C CYS A 171 -12.29 -4.20 4.93
N GLY A 172 -12.19 -3.76 6.18
CA GLY A 172 -11.70 -2.46 6.63
C GLY A 172 -12.82 -1.52 7.09
N ASN A 173 -14.07 -1.97 7.18
CA ASN A 173 -15.21 -1.16 7.63
C ASN A 173 -15.42 -1.18 9.16
N GLY A 174 -14.62 -1.96 9.91
CA GLY A 174 -14.71 -2.14 11.35
C GLY A 174 -15.80 -3.11 11.82
N ILE A 175 -16.51 -3.78 10.91
CA ILE A 175 -17.63 -4.67 11.19
C ILE A 175 -17.27 -6.09 10.75
N CYS A 176 -16.74 -6.90 11.66
CA CYS A 176 -16.53 -8.31 11.37
C CYS A 176 -17.86 -9.07 11.32
N LYS A 177 -18.29 -9.57 10.17
CA LYS A 177 -19.52 -10.38 10.00
C LYS A 177 -19.27 -11.56 9.06
N GLU A 178 -19.88 -12.72 9.34
CA GLU A 178 -19.77 -13.87 8.44
C GLU A 178 -20.06 -13.47 6.98
N PRO A 179 -19.19 -13.87 6.03
CA PRO A 179 -18.13 -14.89 6.14
C PRO A 179 -16.74 -14.38 6.59
N GLU A 180 -16.62 -13.11 6.98
CA GLU A 180 -15.38 -12.54 7.50
C GLU A 180 -14.96 -13.19 8.83
N ASN A 181 -13.67 -13.43 8.96
CA ASN A 181 -13.01 -13.91 10.16
C ASN A 181 -11.55 -13.40 10.21
N ILE A 182 -10.80 -13.77 11.25
CA ILE A 182 -9.41 -13.31 11.44
C ILE A 182 -8.45 -13.73 10.32
N CYS A 183 -8.76 -14.80 9.58
CA CYS A 183 -7.90 -15.34 8.54
C CYS A 183 -8.06 -14.68 7.19
N ASN A 184 -9.25 -14.17 6.90
CA ASN A 184 -9.60 -13.67 5.58
C ASN A 184 -10.02 -12.19 5.57
N CYS A 185 -10.24 -11.59 6.75
CA CYS A 185 -10.58 -10.18 6.94
C CYS A 185 -10.05 -9.66 8.30
N PRO A 186 -8.74 -9.76 8.58
CA PRO A 186 -8.19 -9.41 9.89
C PRO A 186 -8.45 -7.96 10.29
N GLU A 187 -8.48 -7.03 9.34
CA GLU A 187 -8.67 -5.60 9.60
C GLU A 187 -9.92 -5.32 10.45
N ASP A 188 -11.01 -6.06 10.20
CA ASP A 188 -12.28 -5.90 10.93
C ASP A 188 -12.42 -6.89 12.09
N CYS A 189 -11.86 -8.09 11.94
CA CYS A 189 -12.08 -9.21 12.84
C CYS A 189 -11.13 -9.31 14.03
N LEU A 190 -10.07 -8.48 14.07
CA LEU A 190 -9.18 -8.36 15.24
C LEU A 190 -9.92 -8.07 16.55
N SER A 191 -10.98 -7.26 16.48
CA SER A 191 -11.78 -6.86 17.65
C SER A 191 -12.56 -8.01 18.29
N LYS A 192 -12.74 -9.14 17.58
CA LYS A 192 -13.48 -10.31 18.07
C LYS A 192 -12.61 -11.33 18.81
N ILE A 193 -11.30 -11.18 18.80
CA ILE A 193 -10.43 -12.02 19.63
C ILE A 193 -10.81 -11.76 21.10
N PRO A 194 -11.25 -12.78 21.88
CA PRO A 194 -11.79 -12.58 23.24
C PRO A 194 -10.86 -11.79 24.18
N ASN A 195 -9.55 -11.81 23.91
CA ASN A 195 -8.52 -11.09 24.66
C ASN A 195 -8.17 -9.70 24.11
N CYS A 196 -8.86 -9.20 23.06
CA CYS A 196 -8.55 -7.93 22.39
C CYS A 196 -9.70 -6.90 22.43
N LYS A 197 -10.82 -7.19 23.10
CA LYS A 197 -11.93 -6.22 23.23
C LYS A 197 -11.60 -5.12 24.26
N GLY A 198 -11.67 -3.86 23.81
CA GLY A 198 -11.77 -2.68 24.70
C GLY A 198 -10.46 -2.11 25.23
N LEU A 199 -9.31 -2.43 24.61
CA LEU A 199 -8.00 -2.05 25.14
C LEU A 199 -7.32 -0.98 24.28
N GLN A 200 -6.82 0.06 24.94
CA GLN A 200 -5.89 1.06 24.38
C GLN A 200 -4.46 0.74 24.84
N GLY A 201 -3.45 1.12 24.07
CA GLY A 201 -2.03 0.93 24.42
C GLY A 201 -1.48 -0.47 24.13
N GLU A 202 -0.56 -0.92 24.98
CA GLU A 202 0.29 -2.12 24.87
C GLU A 202 -0.44 -3.43 24.51
N VAL A 203 -1.72 -3.57 24.89
CA VAL A 203 -2.48 -4.80 24.58
C VAL A 203 -2.98 -4.84 23.13
N ARG A 204 -3.15 -3.68 22.47
CA ARG A 204 -3.49 -3.61 21.04
C ARG A 204 -2.32 -4.05 20.18
N GLU A 205 -1.12 -3.58 20.49
CA GLU A 205 0.11 -3.93 19.77
C GLU A 205 0.38 -5.45 19.85
N LYS A 206 0.06 -6.08 20.99
CA LYS A 206 0.11 -7.53 21.14
C LYS A 206 -0.84 -8.27 20.21
N CYS A 207 -2.07 -7.79 20.06
CA CYS A 207 -3.07 -8.41 19.18
C CYS A 207 -2.73 -8.22 17.70
N GLU A 208 -2.27 -7.03 17.31
CA GLU A 208 -1.75 -6.75 15.97
C GLU A 208 -0.56 -7.66 15.65
N CYS A 209 0.31 -7.92 16.64
CA CYS A 209 1.43 -8.82 16.47
C CYS A 209 1.01 -10.26 16.17
N VAL A 210 0.11 -10.82 16.98
CA VAL A 210 -0.36 -12.20 16.81
C VAL A 210 -1.08 -12.37 15.47
N ALA A 211 -1.84 -11.37 15.02
CA ALA A 211 -2.53 -11.44 13.74
C ALA A 211 -1.60 -11.39 12.53
N LEU A 212 -0.41 -10.79 12.66
CA LEU A 212 0.66 -10.89 11.67
C LEU A 212 1.45 -12.20 11.78
N ASN A 213 0.89 -13.22 12.46
CA ASN A 213 1.59 -14.44 12.88
C ASN A 213 2.87 -14.17 13.68
N GLY A 214 2.98 -12.98 14.28
CA GLY A 214 4.11 -12.53 15.07
C GLY A 214 4.10 -13.07 16.49
N TRP A 215 5.27 -13.07 17.11
CA TRP A 215 5.44 -13.40 18.51
C TRP A 215 5.55 -12.12 19.35
N TRP A 216 4.78 -12.03 20.43
CA TRP A 216 4.84 -10.90 21.35
C TRP A 216 5.63 -11.27 22.60
N ASP A 217 6.73 -10.58 22.85
CA ASP A 217 7.56 -10.76 24.03
C ASP A 217 8.24 -9.45 24.42
N ASN A 218 8.48 -9.24 25.72
CA ASN A 218 9.06 -8.02 26.29
C ASN A 218 8.47 -6.70 25.72
N ASN A 219 7.15 -6.66 25.54
CA ASN A 219 6.40 -5.51 25.00
C ASN A 219 6.85 -5.06 23.61
N LYS A 220 7.31 -6.01 22.79
CA LYS A 220 7.63 -5.81 21.39
C LYS A 220 6.97 -6.88 20.55
N CYS A 221 6.58 -6.49 19.34
CA CYS A 221 6.14 -7.43 18.33
C CYS A 221 7.30 -7.93 17.49
N TYR A 222 7.35 -9.24 17.30
CA TYR A 222 8.30 -9.93 16.45
C TYR A 222 7.55 -10.62 15.31
N PRO A 223 7.26 -9.91 14.20
CA PRO A 223 6.57 -10.49 13.05
C PRO A 223 7.36 -11.65 12.44
N LEU A 224 6.62 -12.64 11.92
CA LEU A 224 7.20 -13.76 11.18
C LEU A 224 7.77 -13.23 9.86
N THR A 225 9.01 -13.61 9.55
CA THR A 225 9.64 -13.24 8.28
C THR A 225 9.10 -14.13 7.14
N SER A 226 8.88 -13.55 5.97
CA SER A 226 8.38 -14.27 4.80
C SER A 226 9.44 -15.16 4.15
N ASP A 227 10.71 -14.95 4.50
CA ASP A 227 11.89 -15.60 3.95
C ASP A 227 12.58 -16.58 4.90
N VAL A 228 11.92 -16.95 6.00
CA VAL A 228 12.44 -17.91 6.96
C VAL A 228 13.04 -19.15 6.29
N GLY A 229 14.29 -19.44 6.64
CA GLY A 229 15.01 -20.61 6.14
C GLY A 229 15.64 -20.46 4.76
N LYS A 230 15.41 -19.36 4.02
CA LYS A 230 16.13 -19.08 2.76
C LYS A 230 17.62 -18.93 3.04
N LEU A 231 18.44 -19.43 2.11
CA LEU A 231 19.90 -19.26 2.18
C LEU A 231 20.28 -17.79 2.02
N CYS A 232 21.24 -17.35 2.80
CA CYS A 232 21.74 -15.97 2.78
C CYS A 232 23.25 -15.95 3.03
N THR A 233 23.92 -14.87 2.59
CA THR A 233 25.32 -14.57 2.95
C THR A 233 25.48 -13.28 3.73
N ASP A 234 24.47 -12.43 3.71
CA ASP A 234 24.40 -11.17 4.43
C ASP A 234 22.99 -10.97 5.00
N SER A 235 22.90 -10.31 6.16
CA SER A 235 21.60 -10.06 6.80
C SER A 235 20.72 -9.07 6.02
N ASN A 236 21.30 -8.24 5.16
CA ASN A 236 20.54 -7.40 4.23
C ASN A 236 19.81 -8.20 3.11
N GLU A 237 20.10 -9.49 2.97
CA GLU A 237 19.38 -10.39 2.06
C GLU A 237 18.10 -10.95 2.71
N CYS A 238 17.89 -10.69 4.00
CA CYS A 238 16.78 -11.21 4.80
C CYS A 238 15.85 -10.09 5.30
N GLU A 239 14.57 -10.40 5.52
CA GLU A 239 13.65 -9.56 6.30
C GLU A 239 14.02 -9.54 7.80
N GLY A 240 14.64 -10.62 8.27
CA GLY A 240 15.27 -10.74 9.59
C GLY A 240 16.80 -10.73 9.50
N GLU A 241 17.45 -11.61 10.25
CA GLU A 241 18.92 -11.74 10.28
C GLU A 241 19.38 -12.97 9.48
N CYS A 242 20.59 -12.92 8.92
CA CYS A 242 21.20 -14.09 8.29
C CYS A 242 21.98 -14.92 9.31
N VAL A 243 21.47 -16.12 9.61
CA VAL A 243 21.95 -16.92 10.74
C VAL A 243 22.79 -18.12 10.30
N GLY A 244 24.04 -18.17 10.76
CA GLY A 244 25.02 -19.21 10.48
C GLY A 244 25.03 -20.34 11.52
N ALA A 245 25.38 -21.55 11.08
CA ALA A 245 25.44 -22.73 11.94
C ALA A 245 26.65 -22.78 12.90
N GLY A 246 27.62 -21.87 12.73
CA GLY A 246 28.88 -21.88 13.48
C GLY A 246 29.75 -20.65 13.17
N TRP A 247 30.84 -20.47 13.91
CA TRP A 247 31.75 -19.34 13.76
C TRP A 247 32.50 -19.29 12.41
N GLU A 248 32.65 -20.44 11.74
CA GLU A 248 33.25 -20.56 10.40
C GLU A 248 32.22 -20.44 9.27
N ALA A 249 30.96 -20.19 9.58
CA ALA A 249 29.92 -20.12 8.57
C ALA A 249 30.18 -18.97 7.57
N THR A 250 30.15 -19.29 6.29
CA THR A 250 30.21 -18.32 5.18
C THR A 250 28.84 -18.09 4.53
N SER A 251 27.86 -18.90 4.89
CA SER A 251 26.46 -18.75 4.55
C SER A 251 25.58 -19.16 5.73
N GLY A 252 24.35 -18.68 5.72
CA GLY A 252 23.37 -18.93 6.76
C GLY A 252 21.98 -19.17 6.19
N LYS A 253 21.00 -19.08 7.07
CA LYS A 253 19.59 -19.04 6.73
C LYS A 253 18.91 -17.83 7.37
N CYS A 254 17.98 -17.21 6.67
CA CYS A 254 17.20 -16.12 7.22
C CYS A 254 16.42 -16.60 8.46
N SER A 255 16.52 -15.82 9.53
CA SER A 255 15.86 -16.07 10.81
C SER A 255 14.34 -16.14 10.64
N LYS A 256 13.66 -16.78 11.59
CA LYS A 256 12.19 -16.86 11.60
C LYS A 256 11.51 -15.55 12.00
N TRP A 257 12.21 -14.69 12.74
CA TRP A 257 11.70 -13.47 13.35
C TRP A 257 12.66 -12.30 13.12
N THR A 258 12.16 -11.07 13.14
CA THR A 258 12.94 -9.84 12.89
C THR A 258 13.96 -9.49 13.97
N VAL A 259 13.91 -10.14 15.14
CA VAL A 259 15.00 -10.19 16.11
C VAL A 259 15.06 -11.58 16.73
N GLU A 260 16.23 -12.00 17.19
CA GLU A 260 16.39 -13.32 17.80
C GLU A 260 16.76 -13.26 19.29
N LYS A 261 15.99 -14.02 20.08
CA LYS A 261 16.47 -14.66 21.31
C LYS A 261 17.06 -16.02 20.94
N GLY A 262 18.27 -16.32 21.40
CA GLY A 262 18.92 -17.63 21.22
C GLY A 262 20.37 -17.54 20.76
N CYS A 263 21.10 -18.66 20.86
CA CYS A 263 22.52 -18.75 20.54
C CYS A 263 22.75 -18.89 19.03
N HIS A 264 23.18 -17.84 18.36
CA HIS A 264 23.44 -17.92 16.92
C HIS A 264 24.47 -16.90 16.42
N TYR A 265 24.98 -17.15 15.22
CA TYR A 265 26.02 -16.35 14.57
C TYR A 265 25.41 -15.52 13.44
N VAL A 266 25.55 -14.20 13.48
CA VAL A 266 25.01 -13.30 12.45
C VAL A 266 26.05 -13.11 11.35
N LEU A 267 25.66 -13.32 10.09
CA LEU A 267 26.52 -13.08 8.94
C LEU A 267 26.35 -11.66 8.38
N ILE A 268 27.49 -11.01 8.14
CA ILE A 268 27.61 -9.79 7.37
C ILE A 268 28.75 -9.98 6.37
N ASN A 269 28.46 -9.76 5.08
CA ASN A 269 29.35 -9.93 3.94
C ASN A 269 30.02 -11.33 3.90
N GLY A 270 29.23 -12.38 4.14
CA GLY A 270 29.68 -13.78 4.08
C GLY A 270 30.61 -14.19 5.21
N LYS A 271 30.64 -13.45 6.33
CA LYS A 271 31.41 -13.77 7.52
C LYS A 271 30.58 -13.56 8.78
N VAL A 272 30.82 -14.41 9.77
CA VAL A 272 30.28 -14.20 11.11
C VAL A 272 30.83 -12.90 11.68
N ASN A 273 29.95 -11.96 11.98
CA ASN A 273 30.30 -10.68 12.57
C ASN A 273 30.30 -10.77 14.11
N PHE A 274 29.22 -11.27 14.68
CA PHE A 274 29.08 -11.47 16.13
C PHE A 274 28.19 -12.68 16.44
N ALA A 275 28.32 -13.17 17.67
CA ALA A 275 27.39 -14.13 18.24
C ALA A 275 26.39 -13.38 19.13
N ILE A 276 25.10 -13.65 18.98
CA ILE A 276 24.08 -13.15 19.91
C ILE A 276 24.09 -14.06 21.14
N GLY A 277 24.15 -13.43 22.32
CA GLY A 277 24.21 -14.12 23.60
C GLY A 277 23.00 -15.00 23.83
N CYS A 278 23.25 -16.20 24.37
CA CYS A 278 22.22 -17.10 24.85
C CYS A 278 21.60 -16.53 26.13
N GLU A 279 20.38 -16.00 26.05
CA GLU A 279 19.53 -15.76 27.23
C GLU A 279 18.45 -16.83 27.34
#